data_AF-A0A520JPK3-F1
#
_entry.id   AF-A0A520JPK3-F1
#
_cell.length_a   1.000
_cell.length_b   1.000
_cell.length_c   1.000
_cell.angle_alpha   90.00
_cell.angle_beta   90.00
_cell.angle_gamma   90.00
#
_symmetry.space_group_name_H-M   'P 1'
#
loop_
_entity.id
_entity.type
_entity.pdbx_description
1 polymer ?
#
loop_
_entity_poly.entity_id
_entity_poly.type
_entity_poly.pdbx_seq_one_letter_code
_entity_poly.pdbx_strand_id
1 'polypeptide(L)'
;MMEVVRLPVGKQAPVDADCIRIEQVDDISYKLTASALCSGVDDDESVSIVDTPMFQRFADAEAAGLAWAEDVGVEKLFVSTGTLAHPLEQIEIDGSL
;
A
#
# COMPACT_ATOMS: atom_id res chain seq x y z
N MET A 1 13.46 -0.97 13.24
CA MET A 1 12.62 -2.17 13.04
C MET A 1 11.24 -1.65 12.71
N MET A 2 10.72 -1.94 11.53
CA MET A 2 9.44 -1.40 11.05
C MET A 2 8.26 -2.10 11.73
N GLU A 3 7.24 -1.34 12.14
CA GLU A 3 5.97 -1.87 12.62
C GLU A 3 5.03 -2.14 11.43
N VAL A 4 4.55 -3.38 11.31
CA VAL A 4 3.62 -3.77 10.23
C VAL A 4 2.21 -3.95 10.78
N VAL A 5 1.28 -3.12 10.30
CA VAL A 5 -0.14 -3.19 10.68
C VAL A 5 -0.96 -3.71 9.50
N ARG A 6 -1.43 -4.96 9.61
CA ARG A 6 -2.29 -5.57 8.58
C ARG A 6 -3.75 -5.23 8.83
N LEU A 7 -4.41 -4.61 7.85
CA LEU A 7 -5.81 -4.26 7.94
C LEU A 7 -6.70 -5.41 7.46
N PRO A 8 -7.97 -5.45 7.89
CA PRO A 8 -8.94 -6.39 7.33
C PRO A 8 -9.07 -6.22 5.82
N VAL A 9 -9.39 -7.31 5.11
CA VAL A 9 -9.64 -7.27 3.67
C VAL A 9 -10.77 -6.26 3.36
N GLY A 10 -10.57 -5.47 2.32
CA GLY A 10 -11.46 -4.37 1.91
C GLY A 10 -11.26 -3.08 2.70
N LYS A 11 -10.47 -3.07 3.78
CA LYS A 11 -10.15 -1.84 4.51
C LYS A 11 -8.91 -1.16 3.95
N GLN A 12 -9.02 0.14 3.75
CA GLN A 12 -7.93 0.99 3.31
C GLN A 12 -7.21 1.61 4.52
N ALA A 13 -5.89 1.78 4.38
CA ALA A 13 -5.08 2.55 5.31
C ALA A 13 -5.49 4.03 5.35
N PRO A 14 -5.21 4.73 6.47
CA PRO A 14 -5.38 6.18 6.55
C PRO A 14 -4.61 6.90 5.43
N VAL A 15 -5.15 8.02 4.95
CA VAL A 15 -4.52 8.81 3.88
C VAL A 15 -3.20 9.46 4.33
N ASP A 16 -3.08 9.75 5.63
CA ASP A 16 -1.88 10.31 6.27
C ASP A 16 -0.96 9.23 6.86
N ALA A 17 -0.92 8.03 6.25
CA ALA A 17 -0.08 6.94 6.74
C ALA A 17 0.68 6.24 5.61
N ASP A 18 1.90 5.79 5.91
CA ASP A 18 2.67 4.93 5.03
C ASP A 18 1.94 3.60 4.85
N CYS A 19 1.68 3.23 3.61
CA CYS A 19 0.92 2.03 3.33
C CYS A 19 1.29 1.36 2.02
N ILE A 20 1.02 0.06 1.99
CA ILE A 20 0.94 -0.72 0.76
C ILE A 20 -0.49 -1.20 0.56
N ARG A 21 -0.93 -1.18 -0.69
CA ARG A 21 -2.22 -1.66 -1.17
C ARG A 21 -1.95 -2.81 -2.13
N ILE A 22 -2.47 -3.97 -1.80
CA ILE A 22 -2.39 -5.15 -2.64
C ILE A 22 -3.80 -5.42 -3.14
N GLU A 23 -4.02 -5.20 -4.43
CA GLU A 23 -5.34 -5.30 -5.05
C GLU A 23 -5.35 -6.47 -6.02
N GLN A 24 -6.27 -7.40 -5.82
CA GLN A 24 -6.53 -8.46 -6.76
C GLN A 24 -7.17 -7.87 -8.03
N VAL A 25 -6.49 -8.01 -9.16
CA VAL A 25 -6.98 -7.51 -10.47
C VAL A 25 -7.77 -8.61 -11.17
N ASP A 26 -7.36 -9.87 -11.04
CA ASP A 26 -8.07 -11.05 -11.51
C ASP A 26 -7.81 -12.26 -10.59
N ASP A 27 -8.32 -13.43 -10.96
CA ASP A 27 -8.23 -14.65 -10.13
C ASP A 27 -6.78 -15.04 -9.78
N ILE A 28 -5.81 -14.67 -10.63
CA ILE A 28 -4.41 -15.06 -10.53
C ILE A 28 -3.43 -13.88 -10.43
N SER A 29 -3.91 -12.64 -10.44
CA SER A 29 -3.03 -11.47 -10.47
C SER A 29 -3.34 -10.42 -9.42
N TYR A 30 -2.28 -9.82 -8.90
CA TYR A 30 -2.30 -8.80 -7.86
C TYR A 30 -1.46 -7.60 -8.29
N LYS A 31 -2.01 -6.42 -8.08
CA LYS A 31 -1.32 -5.14 -8.24
C LYS A 31 -0.86 -4.67 -6.86
N LEU A 32 0.39 -4.22 -6.77
CA LEU A 32 0.92 -3.57 -5.58
C LEU A 32 1.03 -2.06 -5.82
N THR A 33 0.39 -1.28 -4.97
CA THR A 33 0.57 0.17 -4.90
C THR A 33 1.14 0.51 -3.55
N ALA A 34 2.22 1.27 -3.50
CA ALA A 34 2.85 1.67 -2.25
C ALA A 34 2.94 3.19 -2.16
N SER A 35 2.75 3.74 -0.97
CA SER A 35 2.81 5.17 -0.72
C SER A 35 3.42 5.42 0.65
N ALA A 36 4.47 6.22 0.69
CA ALA A 36 5.13 6.66 1.89
C ALA A 36 5.14 8.19 1.94
N LEU A 37 4.69 8.70 3.07
CA LEU A 37 4.75 10.08 3.45
C LEU A 37 6.02 10.21 4.30
N CYS A 38 7.17 10.38 3.65
CA CYS A 38 8.45 10.57 4.34
C CYS A 38 8.32 11.66 5.40
N SER A 39 8.20 11.25 6.66
CA SER A 39 8.05 12.13 7.82
C SER A 39 9.35 12.17 8.62
N GLY A 40 10.48 12.36 7.91
CA GLY A 40 11.81 12.34 8.52
C GLY A 40 12.92 13.01 7.71
N VAL A 41 13.42 14.12 8.28
CA VAL A 41 14.66 14.89 8.09
C VAL A 41 14.93 15.74 6.84
N ASP A 42 14.35 15.45 5.68
CA ASP A 42 14.37 16.38 4.53
C ASP A 42 12.94 16.51 3.97
N ASP A 43 12.39 17.73 4.07
CA ASP A 43 11.00 18.14 3.81
C ASP A 43 10.44 17.64 2.45
N ASP A 44 9.19 17.16 2.49
CA ASP A 44 8.18 17.15 1.42
C ASP A 44 8.26 16.13 0.26
N GLU A 45 9.18 15.15 0.26
CA GLU A 45 9.16 14.12 -0.81
C GLU A 45 8.31 12.90 -0.44
N SER A 46 7.04 12.90 -0.89
CA SER A 46 6.21 11.68 -0.87
C SER A 46 6.72 10.69 -1.92
N VAL A 47 7.08 9.48 -1.50
CA VAL A 47 7.52 8.40 -2.42
C VAL A 47 6.36 7.46 -2.65
N SER A 48 6.00 7.25 -3.92
CA SER A 48 4.92 6.32 -4.29
C SER A 48 5.36 5.38 -5.39
N ILE A 49 4.95 4.12 -5.27
CA ILE A 49 5.01 3.13 -6.33
C ILE A 49 3.59 2.93 -6.88
N VAL A 50 3.37 3.37 -8.11
CA VAL A 50 2.09 3.22 -8.82
C VAL A 50 2.14 2.19 -9.97
N ASP A 51 3.35 1.79 -10.38
CA ASP A 51 3.58 0.94 -11.56
C ASP A 51 4.46 -0.27 -11.22
N THR A 52 4.02 -1.10 -10.29
CA THR A 52 4.67 -2.40 -10.08
C THR A 52 4.24 -3.41 -11.14
N PRO A 53 5.12 -4.36 -11.49
CA PRO A 53 4.72 -5.54 -12.25
C PRO A 53 3.61 -6.30 -11.50
N MET A 54 2.67 -6.85 -12.25
CA MET A 54 1.62 -7.69 -11.67
C MET A 54 2.25 -8.94 -11.03
N PHE A 55 1.85 -9.23 -9.80
CA PHE A 55 2.28 -10.41 -9.07
C PHE A 55 1.28 -11.55 -9.26
N GLN A 56 1.77 -12.78 -9.40
CA GLN A 56 0.89 -13.95 -9.50
C GLN A 56 0.36 -14.45 -8.15
N ARG A 57 0.96 -13.99 -7.05
CA ARG A 57 0.59 -14.38 -5.70
C ARG A 57 0.62 -13.19 -4.78
N PHE A 58 -0.35 -13.14 -3.86
CA PHE A 58 -0.42 -12.16 -2.79
C PHE A 58 0.89 -12.09 -1.99
N ALA A 59 1.48 -13.24 -1.65
CA ALA A 59 2.70 -13.30 -0.85
C ALA A 59 3.90 -12.63 -1.54
N ASP A 60 3.99 -12.70 -2.87
CA ASP A 60 5.06 -12.04 -3.62
C ASP A 60 4.87 -10.51 -3.65
N ALA A 61 3.61 -10.05 -3.78
CA ALA A 61 3.27 -8.63 -3.68
C ALA A 61 3.53 -8.07 -2.27
N GLU A 62 3.15 -8.81 -1.22
CA GLU A 62 3.39 -8.41 0.17
C GLU A 62 4.90 -8.33 0.45
N ALA A 63 5.68 -9.34 0.04
CA ALA A 63 7.12 -9.34 0.23
C ALA A 63 7.80 -8.15 -0.49
N ALA A 64 7.39 -7.86 -1.73
CA ALA A 64 7.90 -6.71 -2.48
C ALA A 64 7.56 -5.37 -1.81
N GLY A 65 6.33 -5.22 -1.32
CA GLY A 65 5.89 -4.02 -0.62
C GLY A 65 6.61 -3.81 0.72
N LEU A 66 6.85 -4.88 1.47
CA LEU A 66 7.61 -4.82 2.71
C LEU A 66 9.08 -4.45 2.45
N ALA A 67 9.71 -5.08 1.47
CA ALA A 67 11.11 -4.77 1.11
C ALA A 67 11.27 -3.32 0.66
N TRP A 68 10.31 -2.79 -0.10
CA TRP A 68 10.29 -1.37 -0.46
C TRP A 68 10.17 -0.45 0.76
N ALA A 69 9.27 -0.77 1.70
CA ALA A 69 9.07 0.06 2.88
C ALA A 69 10.31 0.07 3.79
N GLU A 70 11.02 -1.06 3.88
CA GLU A 70 12.31 -1.14 4.58
C GLU A 70 13.39 -0.30 3.89
N ASP A 71 13.44 -0.28 2.56
CA ASP A 71 14.40 0.52 1.77
C ASP A 71 14.13 2.02 1.91
N VAL A 72 12.85 2.42 1.89
CA VAL A 72 12.42 3.81 2.14
C VAL A 72 12.64 4.23 3.59
N GLY A 73 12.70 3.29 4.53
CA GLY A 73 12.89 3.56 5.95
C GLY A 73 11.60 3.89 6.70
N VAL A 74 10.47 3.32 6.27
CA VAL A 74 9.17 3.48 6.93
C VAL A 74 9.23 2.94 8.36
N GLU A 75 8.74 3.73 9.33
CA GLU A 75 8.67 3.31 10.73
C GLU A 75 7.45 2.44 11.00
N LYS A 76 6.31 2.76 10.37
CA LYS A 76 5.03 2.07 10.54
C LYS A 76 4.31 1.93 9.20
N LEU A 77 4.16 0.71 8.71
CA LEU A 77 3.51 0.43 7.44
C LEU A 77 2.14 -0.22 7.65
N PHE A 78 1.12 0.33 7.00
CA PHE A 78 -0.19 -0.29 6.91
C PHE A 78 -0.32 -1.14 5.63
N VAL A 79 -0.79 -2.38 5.78
CA VAL A 79 -1.04 -3.29 4.66
C VAL A 79 -2.55 -3.36 4.42
N SER A 80 -2.99 -2.84 3.29
CA SER A 80 -4.38 -2.90 2.82
C SER A 80 -4.51 -3.97 1.75
N THR A 81 -5.55 -4.80 1.82
CA THR A 81 -5.78 -5.87 0.84
C THR A 81 -7.16 -5.73 0.21
N GLY A 82 -7.20 -5.54 -1.11
CA GLY A 82 -8.40 -5.56 -1.93
C GLY A 82 -8.52 -6.88 -2.67
N THR A 83 -9.70 -7.48 -2.66
CA THR A 83 -10.01 -8.68 -3.45
C THR A 83 -11.15 -8.39 -4.42
N LEU A 84 -11.38 -9.26 -5.41
CA LEU A 84 -12.52 -9.10 -6.33
C LEU A 84 -13.88 -9.08 -5.61
N ALA A 85 -14.00 -9.80 -4.49
CA ALA A 85 -15.21 -9.84 -3.66
C ALA A 85 -15.32 -8.67 -2.69
N HIS A 86 -14.18 -8.13 -2.25
CA HIS A 86 -14.08 -7.06 -1.28
C HIS A 86 -13.03 -6.06 -1.78
N PRO A 87 -13.41 -5.17 -2.73
CA PRO A 87 -12.54 -4.11 -3.17
C PRO A 87 -12.19 -3.21 -1.98
N LEU A 88 -11.04 -2.54 -2.05
CA LEU A 88 -10.69 -1.54 -1.04
C LEU A 88 -11.77 -0.45 -1.04
N GLU A 89 -12.29 -0.10 0.14
CA GLU A 89 -13.16 1.04 0.30
C GLU A 89 -12.48 2.26 -0.32
N GLN A 90 -13.05 2.83 -1.39
CA GLN A 90 -12.53 4.09 -1.94
C GLN A 90 -12.71 5.15 -0.86
N ILE A 91 -11.61 5.55 -0.23
CA ILE A 91 -11.60 6.84 0.46
C ILE A 91 -11.69 7.86 -0.66
N GLU A 92 -12.90 8.35 -0.92
CA GLU A 92 -13.16 9.48 -1.81
C GLU A 92 -12.23 10.60 -1.35
N ILE A 93 -11.17 10.86 -2.11
CA ILE A 93 -10.48 12.15 -2.04
C ILE A 93 -11.54 13.08 -2.58
N ASP A 94 -12.30 13.69 -1.67
CA ASP A 94 -13.31 14.68 -1.96
C ASP A 94 -12.63 15.77 -2.79
N GLY A 95 -12.75 15.65 -4.11
CA GLY A 95 -12.46 16.69 -5.06
C GLY A 95 -13.53 17.75 -4.92
N SER A 96 -13.58 18.40 -3.75
CA SER A 96 -14.31 19.65 -3.58
C SER A 96 -13.66 20.70 -4.45
N LEU A 97 -14.34 20.95 -5.59
CA LEU A 97 -14.47 22.20 -6.35
C LEU A 97 -13.24 22.77 -7.08
#